data_AF-M0DUZ3-F1
#
_entry.id   AF-M0DUZ3-F1
#
_cell.length_a   1.000
_cell.length_b   1.000
_cell.length_c   1.000
_cell.angle_alpha   90.00
_cell.angle_beta   90.00
_cell.angle_gamma   90.00
#
_symmetry.space_group_name_H-M   'P 1'
#
loop_
_entity.id
_entity.type
_entity.pdbx_description
1 polymer ?
#
loop_
_entity_poly.entity_id
_entity_poly.type
_entity_poly.pdbx_seq_one_letter_code
_entity_poly.pdbx_strand_id
1 'polypeptide(L)'
;MKRDVLDRVPQITTVEFLPDDIEAKQLRAGFDPTRLEDPPTGPESPELTVKWYRQAPHDWFRINYTDPNTGFHAGWHQDEDHPDLGRTHFQYSAATTEDRWGITFEHEIPSLILWEIVETLLADVRPTYQYAHGES
;
A
#
# COMPACT_ATOMS: atom_id res chain seq x y z
N MET A 1 4.24 -12.33 11.91
CA MET A 1 3.06 -12.47 11.03
C MET A 1 2.98 -11.37 9.96
N LYS A 2 2.80 -10.08 10.28
CA LYS A 2 2.77 -9.02 9.24
C LYS A 2 4.10 -8.85 8.51
N ARG A 3 5.21 -8.78 9.26
CA ARG A 3 6.56 -8.78 8.70
C ARG A 3 6.82 -10.02 7.83
N ASP A 4 6.39 -11.20 8.30
CA ASP A 4 6.58 -12.46 7.59
C ASP A 4 5.87 -12.49 6.21
N VAL A 5 4.79 -11.72 6.04
CA VAL A 5 4.16 -11.52 4.72
C VAL A 5 5.11 -10.76 3.80
N LEU A 6 5.64 -9.62 4.27
CA LEU A 6 6.57 -8.79 3.49
C LEU A 6 7.86 -9.53 3.15
N ASP A 7 8.40 -10.31 4.09
CA ASP A 7 9.62 -11.11 3.89
C ASP A 7 9.43 -12.23 2.83
N ARG A 8 8.19 -12.59 2.48
CA ARG A 8 7.88 -13.62 1.47
C ARG A 8 7.65 -13.05 0.07
N VAL A 9 7.57 -11.73 -0.07
CA VAL A 9 7.32 -11.06 -1.35
C VAL A 9 8.66 -10.87 -2.06
N PRO A 10 8.89 -11.50 -3.23
CA PRO A 10 10.20 -11.50 -3.86
C PRO A 10 10.65 -10.11 -4.35
N GLN A 11 9.71 -9.18 -4.58
CA GLN A 11 10.03 -7.80 -4.97
C GLN A 11 10.48 -6.95 -3.78
N ILE A 12 10.27 -7.38 -2.53
CA ILE A 12 10.70 -6.66 -1.33
C ILE A 12 12.10 -7.12 -0.93
N THR A 13 13.00 -6.17 -0.65
CA THR A 13 14.40 -6.45 -0.26
C THR A 13 14.75 -6.02 1.15
N THR A 14 14.07 -5.01 1.67
CA THR A 14 14.29 -4.52 3.03
C THR A 14 12.97 -4.48 3.77
N VAL A 15 12.98 -4.85 5.06
CA VAL A 15 11.84 -4.67 5.97
C VAL A 15 12.35 -4.19 7.32
N GLU A 16 11.98 -2.97 7.67
CA GLU A 16 12.42 -2.28 8.89
C GLU A 16 11.25 -2.00 9.82
N PHE A 17 11.49 -2.14 11.13
CA PHE A 17 10.57 -1.70 12.16
C PHE A 17 10.96 -0.30 12.59
N LEU A 18 10.04 0.65 12.49
CA LEU A 18 10.25 2.00 12.97
C LEU A 18 9.54 2.17 14.32
N PRO A 19 10.27 2.49 15.41
CA PRO A 19 9.64 2.84 16.67
C PRO A 19 8.86 4.14 16.48
N ASP A 20 7.56 4.12 16.80
CA ASP A 20 6.73 5.31 16.91
C ASP A 20 6.21 5.35 18.35
N ASP A 21 6.68 6.34 19.11
CA ASP A 21 6.68 6.34 20.58
C ASP A 21 5.29 6.59 21.20
N ILE A 22 4.25 6.76 20.38
CA ILE A 22 2.93 7.21 20.88
C ILE A 22 1.77 6.25 20.56
N GLU A 23 1.61 5.67 19.36
CA GLU A 23 0.38 4.88 19.06
C GLU A 23 0.51 3.69 18.07
N ALA A 24 1.60 3.53 17.29
CA ALA A 24 1.61 2.54 16.19
C ALA A 24 2.93 1.77 16.01
N LYS A 25 2.80 0.48 15.68
CA LYS A 25 3.92 -0.30 15.14
C LYS A 25 3.99 -0.05 13.64
N GLN A 26 4.98 0.70 13.17
CA GLN A 26 5.21 0.93 11.75
C GLN A 26 6.21 -0.10 11.20
N LEU A 27 5.83 -0.73 10.09
CA LEU A 27 6.75 -1.44 9.22
C LEU A 27 6.97 -0.61 7.96
N ARG A 28 8.20 -0.60 7.46
CA ARG A 28 8.56 -0.04 6.16
C ARG A 28 9.23 -1.13 5.36
N ALA A 29 8.76 -1.36 4.13
CA ALA A 29 9.36 -2.31 3.21
C ALA A 29 9.84 -1.58 1.95
N GLY A 30 11.10 -1.81 1.57
CA GLY A 30 11.67 -1.30 0.32
C GLY A 30 11.58 -2.35 -0.78
N PHE A 31 11.15 -1.93 -1.96
CA PHE A 31 11.14 -2.77 -3.16
C PHE A 31 12.50 -2.71 -3.87
N ASP A 32 12.90 -3.84 -4.45
CA ASP A 32 13.93 -3.87 -5.49
C ASP A 32 13.35 -3.31 -6.79
N PRO A 33 13.77 -2.12 -7.24
CA PRO A 33 13.23 -1.54 -8.45
C PRO A 33 13.47 -2.41 -9.70
N THR A 34 14.52 -3.23 -9.68
CA THR A 34 14.83 -4.13 -10.81
C THR A 34 13.87 -5.32 -10.92
N ARG A 35 13.08 -5.59 -9.87
CA ARG A 35 12.06 -6.65 -9.84
C ARG A 35 10.65 -6.14 -10.11
N LEU A 36 10.51 -4.84 -10.38
CA LEU A 36 9.25 -4.18 -10.72
C LEU A 36 9.25 -3.85 -12.21
N GLU A 37 9.14 -4.87 -13.06
CA GLU A 37 9.34 -4.73 -14.51
C GLU A 37 8.09 -4.28 -15.29
N ASP A 38 6.90 -4.60 -14.79
CA ASP A 38 5.63 -4.30 -15.46
C ASP A 38 4.68 -3.52 -14.52
N PRO A 39 4.55 -2.19 -14.69
CA PRO A 39 5.39 -1.34 -15.52
C PRO A 39 6.67 -0.97 -14.76
N PRO A 40 7.77 -0.56 -15.43
CA PRO A 40 9.02 -0.21 -14.75
C PRO A 40 8.83 0.99 -13.83
N THR A 41 9.53 1.04 -12.69
CA THR A 41 9.43 2.15 -11.72
C THR A 41 10.54 3.19 -11.93
N GLY A 42 11.80 2.79 -12.06
CA GLY A 42 12.97 3.68 -12.13
C GLY A 42 14.08 3.18 -11.18
N PRO A 43 15.21 3.88 -11.01
CA PRO A 43 16.34 3.38 -10.21
C PRO A 43 16.17 3.52 -8.69
N GLU A 44 15.31 4.42 -8.21
CA GLU A 44 15.08 4.61 -6.78
C GLU A 44 14.13 3.54 -6.24
N SER A 45 14.29 3.12 -4.99
CA SER A 45 13.44 2.08 -4.39
C SER A 45 12.07 2.63 -4.01
N PRO A 46 10.96 2.09 -4.56
CA PRO A 46 9.63 2.32 -4.02
C PRO A 46 9.47 1.69 -2.64
N GLU A 47 8.45 2.12 -1.91
CA GLU A 47 8.28 1.73 -0.52
C GLU A 47 6.83 1.42 -0.16
N LEU A 48 6.63 0.39 0.67
CA LEU A 48 5.38 0.12 1.35
C LEU A 48 5.50 0.49 2.84
N THR A 49 4.72 1.48 3.27
CA THR A 49 4.57 1.83 4.68
C THR A 49 3.31 1.19 5.24
N VAL A 50 3.44 0.54 6.39
CA VAL A 50 2.47 -0.38 6.97
C VAL A 50 2.23 0.04 8.42
N LYS A 51 1.12 0.75 8.69
CA LYS A 51 0.73 1.22 10.03
C LYS A 51 -0.55 0.56 10.52
N TRP A 52 -0.49 -0.04 11.71
CA TRP A 52 -1.65 -0.65 12.39
C TRP A 52 -1.83 -0.03 13.76
N TYR A 53 -3.07 0.34 14.03
CA TYR A 53 -3.53 0.94 15.26
C TYR A 53 -4.43 -0.07 15.96
N ARG A 54 -4.04 -0.47 17.17
CA ARG A 54 -4.90 -1.32 17.99
C ARG A 54 -5.88 -0.45 18.74
N GLN A 55 -7.12 -0.40 18.27
CA GLN A 55 -8.18 0.40 18.87
C GLN A 55 -9.46 -0.44 19.03
N ALA A 56 -10.34 -0.01 19.92
CA ALA A 56 -11.67 -0.60 20.10
C ALA A 56 -12.71 0.32 19.45
N PRO A 57 -13.76 -0.21 18.79
CA PRO A 57 -14.12 -1.62 18.69
C PRO A 57 -13.34 -2.41 17.63
N HIS A 58 -12.55 -1.76 16.79
CA HIS A 58 -11.80 -2.42 15.72
C HIS A 58 -10.40 -1.86 15.52
N ASP A 59 -9.44 -2.73 15.21
CA ASP A 59 -8.14 -2.34 14.69
C ASP A 59 -8.32 -1.56 13.38
N TRP A 60 -7.54 -0.49 13.22
CA TRP A 60 -7.47 0.32 11.99
C TRP A 60 -6.08 0.25 11.38
N PHE A 61 -5.98 0.49 10.08
CA PHE A 61 -4.70 0.53 9.40
C PHE A 61 -4.62 1.64 8.34
N ARG A 62 -3.39 2.04 8.05
CA ARG A 62 -3.03 2.83 6.88
C ARG A 62 -1.82 2.17 6.21
N ILE A 63 -2.01 1.74 4.97
CA ILE A 63 -0.97 1.13 4.16
C ILE A 63 -0.79 1.99 2.92
N ASN A 64 0.45 2.37 2.63
CA ASN A 64 0.78 3.24 1.51
C ASN A 64 1.94 2.66 0.72
N TYR A 65 1.76 2.51 -0.59
CA TYR A 65 2.83 2.37 -1.55
C TYR A 65 3.18 3.76 -2.10
N THR A 66 4.48 4.06 -2.16
CA THR A 66 5.02 5.29 -2.76
C THR A 66 6.14 4.93 -3.70
N ASP A 67 6.04 5.44 -4.93
CA ASP A 67 7.07 5.33 -5.94
C ASP A 67 7.71 6.70 -6.21
N PRO A 68 8.94 6.96 -5.74
CA PRO A 68 9.60 8.25 -5.93
C PRO A 68 9.95 8.53 -7.39
N ASN A 69 10.10 7.50 -8.22
CA ASN A 69 10.51 7.66 -9.61
C ASN A 69 9.36 8.16 -10.50
N THR A 70 8.13 7.73 -10.20
CA THR A 70 6.94 8.05 -11.00
C THR A 70 6.03 9.08 -10.34
N GLY A 71 6.24 9.34 -9.04
CA GLY A 71 5.30 10.12 -8.22
C GLY A 71 3.99 9.39 -7.96
N PHE A 72 3.93 8.08 -8.22
CA PHE A 72 2.74 7.28 -7.98
C PHE A 72 2.60 6.94 -6.49
N HIS A 73 1.41 7.16 -5.96
CA HIS A 73 1.04 6.79 -4.61
C HIS A 73 -0.25 5.96 -4.63
N ALA A 74 -0.28 4.91 -3.84
CA ALA A 74 -1.47 4.06 -3.67
C ALA A 74 -1.67 3.76 -2.18
N GLY A 75 -2.87 4.02 -1.68
CA GLY A 75 -3.24 3.94 -0.27
C GLY A 75 -4.45 3.06 -0.03
N TRP A 76 -4.37 2.23 1.01
CA TRP A 76 -5.49 1.47 1.56
C TRP A 76 -5.69 1.91 3.01
N HIS A 77 -6.78 2.65 3.25
CA HIS A 77 -6.99 3.34 4.53
C HIS A 77 -8.29 2.91 5.19
N GLN A 78 -8.22 2.82 6.52
CA GLN A 78 -9.36 2.82 7.41
C GLN A 78 -9.31 4.11 8.22
N ASP A 79 -10.16 5.07 7.87
CA ASP A 79 -10.30 6.34 8.56
C ASP A 79 -11.74 6.84 8.50
N GLU A 80 -12.00 7.93 9.24
CA GLU A 80 -13.30 8.58 9.32
C GLU A 80 -13.44 9.74 8.32
N ASP A 81 -12.41 10.00 7.51
CA ASP A 81 -12.36 11.17 6.62
C ASP A 81 -13.30 11.01 5.41
N HIS A 82 -13.63 9.77 5.02
CA HIS A 82 -14.47 9.42 3.88
C HIS A 82 -15.59 8.42 4.24
N PRO A 83 -16.53 8.79 5.12
CA PRO A 83 -17.54 7.86 5.63
C PRO A 83 -18.50 7.35 4.54
N ASP A 84 -18.63 8.09 3.43
CA ASP A 84 -19.43 7.72 2.27
C ASP A 84 -18.85 6.54 1.47
N LEU A 85 -17.54 6.29 1.59
CA LEU A 85 -16.86 5.17 0.93
C LEU A 85 -16.89 3.87 1.75
N GLY A 86 -17.57 3.90 2.90
CA GLY A 86 -17.60 2.80 3.85
C GLY A 86 -16.35 2.75 4.74
N ARG A 87 -16.13 1.63 5.40
CA ARG A 87 -15.08 1.48 6.43
C ARG A 87 -13.66 1.49 5.86
N THR A 88 -13.49 1.13 4.59
CA THR A 88 -12.18 1.03 3.95
C THR A 88 -12.30 1.53 2.54
N HIS A 89 -11.35 2.36 2.13
CA HIS A 89 -11.26 2.84 0.77
C HIS A 89 -9.84 2.64 0.23
N PHE A 90 -9.79 2.50 -1.09
CA PHE A 90 -8.58 2.64 -1.87
C PHE A 90 -8.50 4.06 -2.41
N GLN A 91 -7.31 4.62 -2.42
CA GLN A 91 -7.01 5.89 -3.08
C GLN A 91 -5.69 5.76 -3.82
N TYR A 92 -5.58 6.39 -4.99
CA TYR A 92 -4.29 6.59 -5.62
C TYR A 92 -4.12 8.02 -6.13
N SER A 93 -2.87 8.41 -6.33
CA SER A 93 -2.51 9.58 -7.12
C SER A 93 -1.35 9.23 -8.05
N ALA A 94 -1.44 9.74 -9.27
CA ALA A 94 -0.42 9.73 -10.30
C ALA A 94 -0.20 11.17 -10.79
N ALA A 95 0.73 11.38 -11.72
CA ALA A 95 1.15 12.71 -12.17
C ALA A 95 -0.01 13.67 -12.54
N THR A 96 -1.11 13.15 -13.08
CA THR A 96 -2.23 13.96 -13.59
C THR A 96 -3.60 13.51 -13.10
N THR A 97 -3.68 12.49 -12.23
CA THR A 97 -4.95 11.88 -11.86
C THR A 97 -4.90 11.39 -10.43
N GLU A 98 -5.99 11.60 -9.72
CA GLU A 98 -6.28 10.97 -8.44
C GLU A 98 -7.70 10.40 -8.50
N ASP A 99 -7.91 9.28 -7.84
CA ASP A 99 -9.24 8.72 -7.65
C ASP A 99 -9.30 7.93 -6.34
N ARG A 100 -10.51 7.70 -5.85
CA ARG A 100 -10.76 6.93 -4.63
C ARG A 100 -12.11 6.24 -4.67
N TRP A 101 -12.18 5.04 -4.11
CA TRP A 101 -13.44 4.30 -3.98
C TRP A 101 -13.42 3.36 -2.78
N GLY A 102 -14.62 3.01 -2.32
CA GLY A 102 -14.81 2.02 -1.26
C GLY A 102 -14.40 0.62 -1.70
N ILE A 103 -13.76 -0.12 -0.79
CA ILE A 103 -13.33 -1.50 -1.02
C ILE A 103 -13.66 -2.39 0.19
N THR A 104 -13.65 -3.69 -0.04
CA THR A 104 -13.77 -4.71 1.02
C THR A 104 -12.69 -5.77 0.83
N PHE A 105 -12.21 -6.35 1.93
CA PHE A 105 -11.30 -7.50 1.90
C PHE A 105 -12.07 -8.80 2.11
N GLU A 106 -11.54 -9.89 1.56
CA GLU A 106 -12.08 -11.22 1.82
C GLU A 106 -11.81 -11.64 3.28
N HIS A 107 -10.71 -11.17 3.86
CA HIS A 107 -10.28 -11.54 5.19
C HIS A 107 -10.33 -10.37 6.19
N GLU A 108 -10.59 -10.69 7.46
CA GLU A 108 -10.50 -9.72 8.57
C GLU A 108 -9.14 -9.80 9.30
N ILE A 109 -8.34 -10.84 9.04
CA ILE A 109 -7.07 -11.08 9.72
C ILE A 109 -6.00 -10.14 9.14
N PRO A 110 -5.33 -9.30 9.96
CA PRO A 110 -4.42 -8.26 9.47
C PRO A 110 -3.30 -8.71 8.52
N SER A 111 -2.78 -9.94 8.66
CA SER A 111 -1.75 -10.44 7.74
C SER A 111 -2.33 -10.91 6.40
N LEU A 112 -3.56 -11.43 6.39
CA LEU A 112 -4.23 -11.84 5.17
C LEU A 112 -4.66 -10.61 4.36
N ILE A 113 -5.16 -9.57 5.04
CA ILE A 113 -5.40 -8.26 4.42
C ILE A 113 -4.13 -7.71 3.77
N LEU A 114 -2.99 -7.75 4.50
CA LEU A 114 -1.72 -7.28 3.94
C LEU A 114 -1.27 -8.13 2.75
N TRP A 115 -1.54 -9.43 2.76
CA TRP A 115 -1.26 -10.32 1.63
C TRP A 115 -2.10 -9.91 0.40
N GLU A 116 -3.41 -9.79 0.56
CA GLU A 116 -4.34 -9.32 -0.48
C GLU A 116 -3.90 -7.97 -1.07
N ILE A 117 -3.50 -7.02 -0.22
CA ILE A 117 -3.03 -5.70 -0.66
C ILE A 117 -1.76 -5.80 -1.50
N VAL A 118 -0.76 -6.59 -1.08
CA VAL A 118 0.49 -6.71 -1.84
C VAL A 118 0.26 -7.42 -3.18
N GLU A 119 -0.57 -8.46 -3.20
CA GLU A 119 -0.94 -9.14 -4.45
C GLU A 119 -1.66 -8.17 -5.40
N THR A 120 -2.67 -7.45 -4.91
CA THR A 120 -3.44 -6.46 -5.69
C THR A 120 -2.54 -5.31 -6.15
N LEU A 121 -1.62 -4.85 -5.31
CA LEU A 121 -0.66 -3.79 -5.64
C LEU A 121 0.18 -4.19 -6.86
N LEU A 122 0.74 -5.40 -6.84
CA LEU A 122 1.69 -5.88 -7.84
C LEU A 122 0.99 -6.37 -9.12
N ALA A 123 -0.16 -7.04 -8.99
CA ALA A 123 -0.87 -7.64 -10.12
C ALA A 123 -1.77 -6.64 -10.87
N ASP A 124 -2.40 -5.71 -10.16
CA ASP A 124 -3.47 -4.87 -10.73
C ASP A 124 -3.16 -3.38 -10.64
N VAL A 125 -2.83 -2.88 -9.44
CA VAL A 125 -2.78 -1.43 -9.19
C VAL A 125 -1.61 -0.76 -9.92
N ARG A 126 -0.39 -1.29 -9.79
CA ARG A 126 0.76 -0.72 -10.50
C ARG A 126 0.60 -0.79 -12.03
N PRO A 127 0.25 -1.96 -12.63
CA PRO A 127 -0.01 -2.06 -14.07
C PRO A 127 -1.11 -1.11 -14.57
N THR A 128 -2.17 -0.90 -13.79
CA THR A 128 -3.33 -0.14 -14.26
C THR A 128 -3.16 1.37 -14.06
N TYR A 129 -2.66 1.80 -12.90
CA TYR A 129 -2.80 3.19 -12.45
C TYR A 129 -1.49 3.98 -12.40
N GLN A 130 -0.33 3.32 -12.33
CA GLN A 130 0.97 3.99 -12.20
C GLN A 130 1.25 4.96 -13.35
N TYR A 131 0.74 4.63 -14.55
CA TYR A 131 0.89 5.42 -15.77
C TYR A 131 -0.45 5.73 -16.45
N ALA A 132 -1.58 5.56 -15.76
CA ALA A 132 -2.90 5.83 -16.34
C ALA A 132 -2.93 7.23 -16.99
N HIS A 133 -3.30 7.22 -18.27
CA HIS A 133 -2.83 8.11 -19.32
C HIS A 133 -3.10 9.62 -19.14
N GLY A 134 -2.08 10.41 -19.48
CA GLY A 134 -2.27 11.52 -20.41
C GLY A 134 -2.52 10.98 -21.83
N GLU A 135 -3.65 11.40 -22.39
CA GLU A 135 -4.10 11.37 -23.80
C GLU A 135 -4.38 9.99 -24.46
N SER A 136 -5.68 9.74 -24.72
CA SER A 136 -6.15 9.32 -26.06
C SER A 136 -6.34 10.54 -26.94
#